data_AF-A0A482W091-F1
#
_entry.id   AF-A0A482W091-F1
#
_cell.length_a   1.000
_cell.length_b   1.000
_cell.length_c   1.000
_cell.angle_alpha   90.00
_cell.angle_beta   90.00
_cell.angle_gamma   90.00
#
_symmetry.space_group_name_H-M   'P 1'
#
loop_
_entity.id
_entity.type
_entity.pdbx_description
1 polymer ?
#
loop_
_entity_poly.entity_id
_entity_poly.type
_entity_poly.pdbx_seq_one_letter_code
_entity_poly.pdbx_strand_id
1 'polypeptide(L)' 'TNQTRYCYQSYLDYCRCQRIRGTNYKPCDYFKKVFHSICPNAWIEKWDSQREEGTFPGNI' A
#
# COMPACT_ATOMS: atom_id res chain seq x y z
N THR A 1 0.29 -9.20 -18.30
CA THR A 1 0.65 -8.06 -17.41
C THR A 1 0.67 -8.55 -15.98
N ASN A 2 1.82 -8.47 -15.28
CA ASN A 2 1.95 -9.01 -13.92
C ASN A 2 1.36 -8.02 -12.89
N GLN A 3 0.02 -7.95 -12.84
CA GLN A 3 -0.72 -7.01 -11.99
C GLN A 3 -0.48 -7.25 -10.50
N THR A 4 -0.18 -8.49 -10.11
CA THR A 4 0.17 -8.88 -8.74
C THR A 4 1.37 -8.12 -8.21
N ARG A 5 2.46 -8.01 -8.99
CA ARG A 5 3.65 -7.26 -8.59
C ARG A 5 3.38 -5.75 -8.52
N TYR A 6 2.59 -5.24 -9.47
CA TYR A 6 2.24 -3.82 -9.53
C TYR A 6 1.34 -3.40 -8.37
N CYS A 7 0.40 -4.26 -7.99
CA CYS A 7 -0.44 -4.15 -6.79
C CYS A 7 0.42 -4.00 -5.54
N TYR A 8 1.30 -4.97 -5.28
CA TYR A 8 2.13 -4.97 -4.09
C TYR A 8 3.04 -3.74 -4.01
N GLN A 9 3.67 -3.36 -5.12
CA GLN A 9 4.53 -2.18 -5.15
C GLN A 9 3.76 -0.89 -4.86
N SER A 10 2.58 -0.72 -5.44
CA SER A 10 1.74 0.48 -5.25
C SER A 10 1.26 0.62 -3.79
N TYR A 11 0.94 -0.51 -3.15
CA TYR A 11 0.61 -0.53 -1.72
C TYR A 11 1.81 -0.08 -0.87
N LEU A 12 3.00 -0.63 -1.10
CA LEU A 12 4.22 -0.21 -0.39
C LEU A 12 4.53 1.28 -0.60
N ASP A 13 4.37 1.78 -1.83
CA ASP A 13 4.66 3.18 -2.16
C ASP A 13 3.70 4.14 -1.46
N TYR A 14 2.41 3.79 -1.33
CA TYR A 14 1.47 4.54 -0.52
C TYR A 14 1.93 4.63 0.95
N CYS A 15 2.28 3.49 1.54
CA CYS A 15 2.71 3.40 2.94
C CYS A 15 4.00 4.21 3.20
N ARG A 16 5.01 4.08 2.32
CA ARG A 16 6.25 4.86 2.38
C ARG A 16 5.99 6.35 2.20
N CYS A 17 5.12 6.70 1.26
CA CYS A 17 4.74 8.08 0.99
C CYS A 17 4.12 8.72 2.23
N GLN A 18 3.19 8.04 2.91
CA GLN A 18 2.61 8.51 4.16
C GLN A 18 3.64 8.64 5.28
N ARG A 19 4.59 7.69 5.39
CA ARG A 19 5.64 7.71 6.41
C ARG A 19 6.63 8.86 6.21
N ILE A 20 7.05 9.14 4.97
CA ILE A 20 8.07 10.16 4.65
C ILE A 20 7.48 11.57 4.54
N ARG A 21 6.32 11.69 3.88
CA ARG A 21 5.72 13.00 3.54
C ARG A 21 4.62 13.43 4.52
N GLY A 22 4.14 12.51 5.35
CA GLY A 22 3.01 12.73 6.26
C GLY A 22 1.66 12.43 5.61
N THR A 23 0.64 12.32 6.45
CA THR A 23 -0.73 11.89 6.09
C THR A 23 -1.48 12.87 5.18
N ASN A 24 -1.03 14.12 5.08
CA ASN A 24 -1.69 15.18 4.27
C ASN A 24 -1.08 15.39 2.89
N TYR A 25 -0.15 14.55 2.45
CA TYR A 25 0.47 14.70 1.14
C TYR A 25 -0.44 14.13 0.03
N LYS A 26 -1.23 15.01 -0.59
CA LYS A 26 -2.18 14.66 -1.68
C LYS A 26 -1.60 13.76 -2.78
N PRO A 27 -0.32 13.87 -3.20
CA PRO A 27 0.22 12.96 -4.20
C PRO A 27 0.30 11.49 -3.75
N CYS A 28 0.28 11.19 -2.45
CA CYS A 28 0.18 9.80 -1.97
C CYS A 28 -1.16 9.15 -2.37
N ASP A 29 -2.23 9.94 -2.53
CA ASP A 29 -3.56 9.44 -2.90
C ASP A 29 -3.58 8.76 -4.27
N TYR A 30 -2.61 9.08 -5.15
CA TYR A 30 -2.44 8.39 -6.42
C TYR A 30 -2.20 6.89 -6.18
N PHE A 31 -1.22 6.55 -5.33
CA PHE A 31 -0.91 5.15 -5.01
C PHE A 31 -2.09 4.46 -4.35
N LYS A 32 -2.83 5.17 -3.50
CA LYS A 32 -4.08 4.68 -2.90
C LYS A 32 -5.09 4.22 -3.94
N LYS A 33 -5.37 5.07 -4.93
CA LYS A 33 -6.31 4.76 -6.02
C LYS A 33 -5.81 3.59 -6.86
N VAL A 34 -4.52 3.56 -7.16
CA VAL A 34 -3.92 2.50 -7.97
C VAL A 34 -4.06 1.15 -7.28
N PHE A 35 -3.56 1.00 -6.04
CA PHE A 35 -3.61 -0.31 -5.37
C PHE A 35 -5.05 -0.76 -5.10
N HIS A 36 -5.98 0.14 -4.76
CA HIS A 36 -7.40 -0.23 -4.62
C HIS A 36 -8.06 -0.70 -5.93
N SER A 37 -7.58 -0.23 -7.08
CA SER A 37 -8.14 -0.62 -8.37
C SER A 37 -7.62 -1.96 -8.89
N ILE A 38 -6.42 -2.38 -8.48
CA ILE A 38 -5.73 -3.54 -9.04
C ILE A 38 -5.53 -4.68 -8.03
N CYS A 39 -5.51 -4.37 -6.74
CA CYS A 39 -5.32 -5.37 -5.69
C CYS A 39 -6.65 -6.00 -5.29
N PRO A 40 -6.69 -7.31 -5.00
CA PRO A 40 -7.80 -7.91 -4.27
C PRO A 40 -7.95 -7.27 -2.88
N ASN A 41 -9.17 -6.91 -2.48
CA ASN A 41 -9.43 -6.33 -1.16
C ASN A 41 -8.92 -7.20 0.00
N ALA A 42 -9.04 -8.53 -0.13
CA ALA A 42 -8.54 -9.49 0.87
C ALA A 42 -7.02 -9.38 1.11
N TRP A 43 -6.24 -8.97 0.10
CA TRP A 43 -4.81 -8.75 0.27
C TRP A 43 -4.52 -7.45 1.01
N ILE A 44 -5.24 -6.39 0.65
CA ILE A 44 -5.13 -5.08 1.30
C ILE A 44 -5.45 -5.23 2.79
N GLU A 45 -6.58 -5.84 3.13
CA GLU A 45 -6.99 -6.08 4.53
C GLU A 45 -5.94 -6.89 5.29
N LYS A 46 -5.43 -7.98 4.70
CA LYS A 46 -4.38 -8.78 5.33
C LYS A 46 -3.12 -7.97 5.60
N TRP A 47 -2.68 -7.15 4.64
CA TRP A 47 -1.49 -6.33 4.81
C TRP A 47 -1.70 -5.20 5.82
N ASP A 48 -2.88 -4.59 5.86
CA ASP A 48 -3.23 -3.58 6.85
C ASP A 48 -3.23 -4.19 8.27
N SER A 49 -3.83 -5.37 8.46
CA SER A 49 -3.76 -6.09 9.75
C SER A 49 -2.33 -6.43 10.15
N GLN A 50 -1.50 -6.92 9.22
CA GLN A 50 -0.08 -7.19 9.49
C GLN A 50 0.71 -5.93 9.86
N ARG A 51 0.33 -4.77 9.32
CA ARG A 51 0.97 -3.49 9.66
C ARG A 51 0.55 -2.98 11.03
N GLU A 52 -0.72 -3.13 11.37
CA GLU A 52 -1.24 -2.80 12.71
C GLU A 52 -0.61 -3.69 13.79
N GLU A 53 -0.40 -4.98 13.49
CA GLU A 53 0.27 -5.94 14.38
C GLU A 53 1.81 -5.80 14.40
N GLY A 54 2.38 -5.06 13.45
CA GLY A 54 3.84 -4.94 13.31
C GLY A 54 4.54 -6.19 12.75
N THR A 55 3.77 -7.12 12.16
CA THR A 55 4.24 -8.39 11.57
C THR A 55 4.44 -8.32 10.05
N PHE A 56 4.25 -7.15 9.45
CA PHE A 56 4.35 -6.96 8.00
C PHE A 56 5.78 -7.22 7.48
N PRO A 57 5.97 -8.16 6.53
CA PRO A 57 7.30 -8.56 6.06
C PRO A 57 7.91 -7.59 5.04
N GLY A 58 7.13 -6.63 4.53
CA GLY A 58 7.60 -5.64 3.55
C GLY A 58 8.29 -4.45 4.22
N ASN A 59 9.29 -3.89 3.54
CA ASN A 59 10.01 -2.71 4.01
C ASN A 59 9.25 -1.41 3.64
N ILE A 60 8.67 -0.75 4.63
CA ILE A 60 7.81 0.46 4.53
C ILE A 60 8.25 1.55 5.50
#